data_AF-A0A8T1TVQ7-F1
#
_entry.id   AF-A0A8T1TVQ7-F1
#
_cell.length_a   1.000
_cell.length_b   1.000
_cell.length_c   1.000
_cell.angle_alpha   90.00
_cell.angle_beta   90.00
_cell.angle_gamma   90.00
#
_symmetry.space_group_name_H-M   'P 1'
#
loop_
_entity.id
_entity.type
_entity.pdbx_description
1 polymer ?
#
loop_
_entity_poly.entity_id
_entity_poly.type
_entity_poly.pdbx_seq_one_letter_code
_entity_poly.pdbx_strand_id
1 'polypeptide(L)'
;MRFTSSLYRRKTRICPEILRQRLRGFCGQGRDTTTVFRVRRKPTTLEIIVGLYHWITCISIIFLVLAQLLGAVRNTTTTTQHIFYGRDPRRGPYEIVGTSDTPYTDRVVACVRYGRKYEPRLVSSLLASEGTEAILEDSTGKARHGYRLVKRRAGKASDSLDSSVYSSYEDICSLISVTLDSILEACTSLGYSNLTTDALRVIDGVDSQRLFRIPYSLPVLIMPFWDNTEQARHTVPTWHGESCMFRLEDAYSGSANGGSNSTKASLRAVNRTVRFQRTEEWLKQPGGVWKNGWYEDLEGGRWFADITSSNPGPPYYMAYRMFDMTSGREMNCSNQEDCLAEPKVNRWGTKFTTYEYPHNLNSIAIQSGASYGLFLYETTQADVVRIIYDWETLVSNLSVILVLIRWILSLVALHNGAVRGKIPCYGGGLGCVSSYRIFDLLLISMLPQLKMTLTAFWTVGCRFEGQQAGLSEAWFTIYPSIAQLMLMYYSLLNALAKTTRRRMTDTLFMPSVAFLCLIHYFRTELAASPVWNDIDGRVSTLVFSDEVKKMTLLDYFVSDLAWRMNGRVVGIFWTKLAILGINLLPLLMA
;
A
#
# COMPACT_ATOMS: atom_id res chain seq x y z
N MET A 1 -38.17 -66.61 8.71
CA MET A 1 -39.24 -67.56 9.09
C MET A 1 -39.06 -67.96 10.54
N ARG A 2 -40.18 -68.06 11.28
CA ARG A 2 -40.40 -68.48 12.69
C ARG A 2 -40.34 -67.41 13.79
N PHE A 3 -41.51 -67.34 14.43
CA PHE A 3 -41.99 -66.65 15.62
C PHE A 3 -41.38 -67.20 16.92
N THR A 4 -41.40 -66.36 17.98
CA THR A 4 -41.91 -66.63 19.36
C THR A 4 -41.65 -65.35 20.20
N SER A 5 -42.61 -64.51 20.64
CA SER A 5 -43.56 -64.65 21.79
C SER A 5 -42.96 -65.36 23.02
N SER A 6 -43.05 -64.95 24.28
CA SER A 6 -43.72 -63.90 25.05
C SER A 6 -43.51 -64.28 26.53
N LEU A 7 -43.42 -63.33 27.48
CA LEU A 7 -43.77 -63.46 28.92
C LEU A 7 -43.42 -62.11 29.59
N TYR A 8 -44.30 -61.20 30.03
CA TYR A 8 -45.63 -61.17 30.67
C TYR A 8 -45.60 -61.14 32.21
N ARG A 9 -46.09 -60.03 32.79
CA ARG A 9 -46.67 -59.72 34.14
C ARG A 9 -45.96 -58.55 34.84
N ARG A 10 -46.61 -57.58 35.51
CA ARG A 10 -47.99 -57.31 35.98
C ARG A 10 -48.07 -55.78 36.27
N LYS A 11 -49.05 -55.02 35.75
CA LYS A 11 -50.33 -54.54 36.37
C LYS A 11 -50.18 -53.68 37.65
N THR A 12 -50.45 -52.36 37.60
CA THR A 12 -51.71 -51.61 37.95
C THR A 12 -52.02 -51.55 39.45
N ARG A 13 -52.53 -50.51 40.12
CA ARG A 13 -53.13 -49.15 39.91
C ARG A 13 -53.07 -48.52 41.34
N ILE A 14 -53.18 -47.21 41.57
CA ILE A 14 -54.43 -46.47 41.82
C ILE A 14 -54.03 -44.99 42.09
N CYS A 15 -54.78 -44.05 41.51
CA CYS A 15 -54.68 -42.59 41.68
C CYS A 15 -55.37 -42.08 42.96
N PRO A 16 -55.11 -40.83 43.33
CA PRO A 16 -56.20 -39.84 43.52
C PRO A 16 -55.96 -38.64 42.57
N GLU A 17 -56.87 -38.36 41.63
CA GLU A 17 -57.98 -37.40 41.77
C GLU A 17 -57.56 -36.07 42.41
N ILE A 18 -57.21 -35.08 41.56
CA ILE A 18 -57.38 -33.62 41.78
C ILE A 18 -57.13 -32.79 40.49
N LEU A 19 -56.59 -33.36 39.39
CA LEU A 19 -56.20 -32.56 38.20
C LEU A 19 -56.87 -32.94 36.87
N ARG A 20 -58.15 -33.34 36.92
CA ARG A 20 -58.93 -33.70 35.71
C ARG A 20 -60.19 -32.85 35.52
N GLN A 21 -60.05 -31.53 35.67
CA GLN A 21 -61.14 -30.57 35.45
C GLN A 21 -60.74 -29.33 34.62
N ARG A 22 -59.81 -29.48 33.68
CA ARG A 22 -59.54 -28.40 32.69
C ARG A 22 -59.28 -28.87 31.26
N LEU A 23 -59.78 -30.04 30.89
CA LEU A 23 -59.78 -30.54 29.52
C LEU A 23 -61.08 -31.31 29.23
N ARG A 24 -62.12 -30.60 28.81
CA ARG A 24 -62.94 -30.89 27.62
C ARG A 24 -64.21 -30.04 27.60
N GLY A 25 -64.35 -29.29 26.52
CA GLY A 25 -65.48 -28.48 26.10
C GLY A 25 -64.88 -27.45 25.13
N PHE A 26 -65.10 -27.46 23.82
CA PHE A 26 -66.18 -28.04 23.03
C PHE A 26 -65.69 -28.28 21.58
N CYS A 27 -66.37 -29.21 20.92
CA CYS A 27 -66.33 -29.59 19.50
C CYS A 27 -66.34 -28.37 18.53
N GLY A 28 -65.91 -28.46 17.27
CA GLY A 28 -66.25 -29.55 16.37
C GLY A 28 -65.47 -29.63 15.07
N GLN A 29 -65.39 -30.87 14.61
CA GLN A 29 -65.08 -31.30 13.27
C GLN A 29 -66.34 -31.03 12.42
N GLY A 30 -66.38 -29.88 11.75
CA GLY A 30 -67.39 -29.53 10.75
C GLY A 30 -66.74 -29.45 9.38
N ARG A 31 -67.21 -30.28 8.44
CA ARG A 31 -67.05 -30.00 7.01
C ARG A 31 -67.73 -28.65 6.76
N ASP A 32 -66.95 -27.64 6.42
CA ASP A 32 -67.45 -26.51 5.65
C ASP A 32 -66.38 -26.03 4.67
N THR A 33 -66.88 -25.80 3.47
CA THR A 33 -66.24 -25.38 2.25
C THR A 33 -65.51 -24.05 2.38
N THR A 34 -64.38 -23.96 1.67
CA THR A 34 -63.87 -22.74 1.01
C THR A 34 -64.01 -21.42 1.78
N THR A 35 -62.90 -20.98 2.38
CA THR A 35 -62.19 -19.73 2.06
C THR A 35 -61.23 -19.42 3.20
N VAL A 36 -60.03 -20.02 3.18
CA VAL A 36 -58.90 -19.32 3.78
C VAL A 36 -58.71 -18.10 2.90
N PHE A 37 -59.21 -16.95 3.35
CA PHE A 37 -58.85 -15.65 2.79
C PHE A 37 -57.32 -15.53 2.89
N ARG A 38 -56.61 -16.03 1.87
CA ARG A 38 -55.24 -15.61 1.56
C ARG A 38 -55.37 -14.18 1.12
N VAL A 39 -55.37 -13.26 2.08
CA VAL A 39 -55.05 -11.88 1.78
C VAL A 39 -53.64 -11.91 1.22
N ARG A 40 -53.54 -11.75 -0.10
CA ARG A 40 -52.29 -11.55 -0.81
C ARG A 40 -51.76 -10.21 -0.33
N ARG A 41 -51.09 -10.20 0.83
CA ARG A 41 -50.47 -9.00 1.38
C ARG A 41 -49.46 -8.54 0.35
N LYS A 42 -49.71 -7.37 -0.25
CA LYS A 42 -48.71 -6.72 -1.08
C LYS A 42 -47.51 -6.43 -0.17
N PRO A 43 -46.29 -6.83 -0.56
CA PRO A 43 -45.11 -6.48 0.21
C PRO A 43 -45.04 -4.97 0.32
N THR A 44 -44.70 -4.46 1.51
CA THR A 44 -44.52 -3.01 1.68
C THR A 44 -43.24 -2.57 0.97
N THR A 45 -43.14 -1.29 0.63
CA THR A 45 -41.92 -0.73 0.00
C THR A 45 -40.67 -1.03 0.83
N LEU A 46 -40.76 -0.96 2.16
CA LEU A 46 -39.66 -1.30 3.07
C LEU A 46 -39.25 -2.77 2.96
N GLU A 47 -40.20 -3.69 2.89
CA GLU A 47 -39.93 -5.13 2.76
C GLU A 47 -39.24 -5.46 1.42
N ILE A 48 -39.60 -4.74 0.35
CA ILE A 48 -38.95 -4.84 -0.95
C ILE A 48 -37.51 -4.32 -0.88
N ILE A 49 -37.29 -3.15 -0.26
CA ILE A 49 -35.95 -2.57 -0.09
C ILE A 49 -35.03 -3.50 0.70
N VAL A 50 -35.51 -4.07 1.81
CA VAL A 50 -34.75 -5.03 2.62
C VAL A 50 -34.45 -6.31 1.83
N GLY A 51 -35.43 -6.82 1.06
CA GLY A 51 -35.21 -7.96 0.17
C GLY A 51 -34.14 -7.69 -0.89
N LEU A 52 -34.18 -6.52 -1.52
CA LEU A 52 -33.18 -6.08 -2.50
C LEU A 52 -31.80 -5.92 -1.88
N TYR A 53 -31.71 -5.34 -0.69
CA TYR A 53 -30.45 -5.22 0.06
C TYR A 53 -29.76 -6.58 0.23
N HIS A 54 -30.49 -7.62 0.63
CA HIS A 54 -29.90 -8.95 0.82
C HIS A 54 -29.47 -9.62 -0.50
N TRP A 55 -30.26 -9.45 -1.57
CA TRP A 55 -29.88 -9.92 -2.91
C TRP A 55 -28.61 -9.22 -3.41
N ILE A 56 -28.56 -7.88 -3.34
CA ILE A 56 -27.40 -7.08 -3.74
C ILE A 56 -26.17 -7.48 -2.93
N THR A 57 -26.32 -7.68 -1.62
CA THR A 57 -25.23 -8.13 -0.74
C THR A 57 -24.70 -9.49 -1.19
N CYS A 58 -25.59 -10.47 -1.37
CA CYS A 58 -25.20 -11.82 -1.79
C CYS A 58 -24.50 -11.81 -3.16
N ILE A 59 -25.08 -11.11 -4.15
CA ILE A 59 -24.51 -10.96 -5.50
C ILE A 59 -23.14 -10.26 -5.47
N SER A 60 -22.98 -9.23 -4.64
CA SER A 60 -21.72 -8.50 -4.51
C SER A 60 -20.60 -9.40 -3.96
N ILE A 61 -20.88 -10.21 -2.94
CA ILE A 61 -19.89 -11.16 -2.41
C ILE A 61 -19.56 -12.24 -3.45
N ILE A 62 -20.56 -12.76 -4.18
CA ILE A 62 -20.34 -13.70 -5.28
C ILE A 62 -19.37 -13.10 -6.30
N PHE A 63 -19.59 -11.86 -6.71
CA PHE A 63 -18.71 -11.17 -7.65
C PHE A 63 -17.27 -11.07 -7.13
N LEU A 64 -17.08 -10.69 -5.86
CA LEU A 64 -15.75 -10.60 -5.23
C LEU A 64 -15.04 -11.97 -5.19
N VAL A 65 -15.74 -13.03 -4.78
CA VAL A 65 -15.16 -14.38 -4.72
C VAL A 65 -14.84 -14.92 -6.11
N LEU A 66 -15.73 -14.70 -7.09
CA LEU A 66 -15.48 -15.08 -8.49
C LEU A 66 -14.30 -14.33 -9.09
N ALA A 67 -14.13 -13.04 -8.78
CA ALA A 67 -12.96 -12.26 -9.20
C ALA A 67 -11.66 -12.87 -8.65
N GLN A 68 -11.66 -13.31 -7.39
CA GLN A 68 -10.49 -13.98 -6.79
C GLN A 68 -10.22 -15.35 -7.41
N LEU A 69 -11.26 -16.13 -7.72
CA LEU A 69 -11.16 -17.43 -8.39
C LEU A 69 -10.66 -17.31 -9.83
N LEU A 70 -11.06 -16.25 -10.54
CA LEU A 70 -10.51 -15.95 -11.86
C LEU A 70 -8.98 -15.79 -11.79
N GLY A 71 -8.46 -15.31 -10.65
CA GLY A 71 -7.03 -15.24 -10.32
C GLY A 71 -6.27 -16.57 -10.45
N ALA A 72 -6.95 -17.73 -10.32
CA ALA A 72 -6.35 -19.04 -10.51
C ALA A 72 -6.05 -19.35 -11.98
N VAL A 73 -6.82 -18.77 -12.91
CA VAL A 73 -6.66 -18.97 -14.36
C VAL A 73 -5.93 -17.78 -14.99
N ARG A 74 -6.25 -16.57 -14.53
CA ARG A 74 -5.66 -15.30 -14.96
C ARG A 74 -4.98 -14.65 -13.78
N ASN A 75 -3.68 -14.87 -13.67
CA ASN A 75 -2.85 -14.43 -12.55
C ASN A 75 -2.35 -12.98 -12.67
N THR A 76 -2.71 -12.27 -13.74
CA THR A 76 -2.28 -10.88 -14.00
C THR A 76 -3.46 -9.97 -14.35
N THR A 77 -3.42 -8.76 -13.82
CA THR A 77 -4.33 -7.67 -14.15
C THR A 77 -3.54 -6.41 -14.46
N THR A 78 -3.95 -5.69 -15.50
CA THR A 78 -3.35 -4.40 -15.86
C THR A 78 -4.34 -3.29 -15.57
N THR A 79 -3.90 -2.25 -14.89
CA THR A 79 -4.66 -1.03 -14.63
C THR A 79 -3.85 0.19 -15.04
N THR A 80 -4.47 1.15 -15.71
CA THR A 80 -3.82 2.43 -16.04
C THR A 80 -4.45 3.50 -15.18
N GLN A 81 -3.62 4.29 -14.51
CA GLN A 81 -4.05 5.38 -13.66
C GLN A 81 -3.20 6.63 -13.90
N HIS A 82 -3.83 7.79 -13.79
CA HIS A 82 -3.13 9.05 -13.74
C HIS A 82 -2.83 9.38 -12.28
N ILE A 83 -1.54 9.50 -11.96
CA ILE A 83 -1.06 9.80 -10.62
C ILE A 83 -0.65 11.26 -10.59
N PHE A 84 -1.15 11.99 -9.61
CA PHE A 84 -0.86 13.40 -9.40
C PHE A 84 -0.69 13.68 -7.90
N TYR A 85 0.48 14.20 -7.53
CA TYR A 85 0.79 14.66 -6.17
C TYR A 85 1.31 16.09 -6.19
N GLY A 86 1.00 16.83 -5.14
CA GLY A 86 1.41 18.23 -4.98
C GLY A 86 0.56 19.20 -5.81
N ARG A 87 1.19 20.21 -6.39
CA ARG A 87 0.48 21.24 -7.18
C ARG A 87 1.40 21.89 -8.20
N ASP A 88 0.80 22.58 -9.16
CA ASP A 88 1.55 23.34 -10.16
C ASP A 88 2.56 24.32 -9.53
N PRO A 89 3.87 24.26 -9.90
CA PRO A 89 4.91 25.12 -9.33
C PRO A 89 4.64 26.61 -9.53
N ARG A 90 3.85 27.00 -10.55
CA ARG A 90 3.51 28.40 -10.83
C ARG A 90 2.63 29.04 -9.77
N ARG A 91 1.98 28.24 -8.92
CA ARG A 91 1.22 28.71 -7.75
C ARG A 91 2.11 29.16 -6.59
N GLY A 92 3.43 28.98 -6.71
CA GLY A 92 4.41 29.35 -5.70
C GLY A 92 4.55 28.33 -4.57
N PRO A 93 5.48 28.57 -3.64
CA PRO A 93 5.81 27.63 -2.58
C PRO A 93 4.67 27.37 -1.57
N TYR A 94 4.68 26.20 -0.94
CA TYR A 94 3.80 25.80 0.15
C TYR A 94 4.47 24.79 1.09
N GLU A 95 3.81 24.52 2.22
CA GLU A 95 4.19 23.45 3.12
C GLU A 95 3.98 22.08 2.44
N ILE A 96 5.08 21.39 2.19
CA ILE A 96 5.11 20.04 1.63
C ILE A 96 4.89 19.07 2.79
N VAL A 97 3.75 18.38 2.77
CA VAL A 97 3.43 17.32 3.72
C VAL A 97 4.28 16.09 3.39
N GLY A 98 4.52 15.22 4.39
CA GLY A 98 5.25 13.97 4.19
C GLY A 98 6.77 14.10 4.35
N THR A 99 7.47 13.00 4.07
CA THR A 99 8.95 12.91 4.20
C THR A 99 9.62 12.26 2.99
N SER A 100 8.82 11.90 1.98
CA SER A 100 9.33 11.41 0.70
C SER A 100 10.05 12.57 -0.02
N ASP A 101 11.00 12.23 -0.88
CA ASP A 101 11.77 13.18 -1.70
C ASP A 101 12.70 14.14 -0.95
N THR A 102 12.81 14.08 0.38
CA THR A 102 13.79 14.87 1.15
C THR A 102 15.10 14.10 1.33
N PRO A 103 16.27 14.69 1.00
CA PRO A 103 17.56 14.01 1.11
C PRO A 103 18.06 13.99 2.56
N TYR A 104 17.43 13.16 3.40
CA TYR A 104 17.79 13.07 4.81
C TYR A 104 19.11 12.30 5.02
N THR A 105 19.95 12.77 5.93
CA THR A 105 21.24 12.15 6.27
C THR A 105 21.12 10.68 6.68
N ASP A 106 20.00 10.32 7.32
CA ASP A 106 19.70 8.96 7.80
C ASP A 106 19.20 7.98 6.73
N ARG A 107 18.92 8.47 5.52
CA ARG A 107 18.39 7.68 4.40
C ARG A 107 19.40 7.52 3.27
N VAL A 108 20.25 8.52 3.06
CA VAL A 108 21.17 8.55 1.93
C VAL A 108 22.32 7.55 2.11
N VAL A 109 22.78 7.00 0.98
CA VAL A 109 23.76 5.91 0.94
C VAL A 109 25.02 6.39 0.20
N ALA A 110 26.17 5.99 0.72
CA ALA A 110 27.48 6.13 0.08
C ALA A 110 28.04 4.74 -0.25
N CYS A 111 28.69 4.63 -1.42
CA CYS A 111 29.42 3.42 -1.80
C CYS A 111 30.86 3.54 -1.32
N VAL A 112 31.22 2.83 -0.25
CA VAL A 112 32.54 2.89 0.40
C VAL A 112 33.36 1.65 0.06
N ARG A 113 34.61 1.83 -0.35
CA ARG A 113 35.48 0.73 -0.74
C ARG A 113 35.90 -0.09 0.46
N TYR A 114 35.62 -1.39 0.41
CA TYR A 114 36.12 -2.39 1.34
C TYR A 114 36.90 -3.46 0.57
N GLY A 115 38.23 -3.41 0.67
CA GLY A 115 39.13 -4.25 -0.12
C GLY A 115 39.01 -3.99 -1.63
N ARG A 116 38.43 -4.95 -2.36
CA ARG A 116 38.25 -4.92 -3.82
C ARG A 116 36.83 -4.59 -4.27
N LYS A 117 35.89 -4.41 -3.34
CA LYS A 117 34.48 -4.11 -3.63
C LYS A 117 34.07 -2.77 -3.01
N TYR A 118 32.94 -2.25 -3.45
CA TYR A 118 32.26 -1.13 -2.81
C TYR A 118 31.03 -1.64 -2.04
N GLU A 119 30.97 -1.31 -0.76
CA GLU A 119 29.84 -1.65 0.12
C GLU A 119 28.95 -0.42 0.33
N PRO A 120 27.62 -0.61 0.36
CA PRO A 120 26.70 0.47 0.65
C PRO A 120 26.65 0.75 2.15
N ARG A 121 26.86 2.02 2.52
CA ARG A 121 26.80 2.49 3.91
C ARG A 121 25.91 3.71 4.02
N LEU A 122 25.05 3.75 5.03
CA LEU A 122 24.27 4.94 5.34
C LEU A 122 25.20 6.07 5.77
N VAL A 123 25.01 7.27 5.22
CA VAL A 123 25.87 8.42 5.53
C VAL A 123 25.80 8.79 7.01
N SER A 124 24.63 8.67 7.64
CA SER A 124 24.48 8.82 9.10
C SER A 124 25.43 7.92 9.90
N SER A 125 25.58 6.65 9.50
CA SER A 125 26.48 5.71 10.17
C SER A 125 27.95 6.11 10.03
N LEU A 126 28.34 6.63 8.87
CA LEU A 126 29.71 7.09 8.61
C LEU A 126 30.03 8.36 9.39
N LEU A 127 29.06 9.29 9.47
CA LEU A 127 29.18 10.53 10.24
C LEU A 127 29.19 10.29 11.76
N ALA A 128 28.62 9.19 12.24
CA ALA A 128 28.70 8.81 13.65
C ALA A 128 30.14 8.39 14.06
N SER A 129 30.96 7.98 13.10
CA SER A 129 32.37 7.60 13.26
C SER A 129 33.30 8.72 12.77
N GLU A 130 33.12 9.93 13.27
CA GLU A 130 33.95 11.08 12.90
C GLU A 130 35.44 10.83 13.22
N GLY A 131 36.33 11.24 12.30
CA GLY A 131 37.78 11.10 12.41
C GLY A 131 38.31 9.79 11.84
N THR A 132 37.46 8.79 11.61
CA THR A 132 37.83 7.51 11.01
C THR A 132 37.12 7.26 9.68
N GLU A 133 35.78 7.18 9.70
CA GLU A 133 34.96 6.91 8.51
C GLU A 133 34.41 8.20 7.86
N ALA A 134 34.44 9.32 8.58
CA ALA A 134 34.14 10.65 8.06
C ALA A 134 35.18 11.65 8.56
N ILE A 135 35.94 12.25 7.65
CA ILE A 135 37.02 13.18 7.98
C ILE A 135 36.50 14.61 7.82
N LEU A 136 36.54 15.41 8.88
CA LEU A 136 36.20 16.83 8.81
C LEU A 136 37.21 17.56 7.91
N GLU A 137 36.75 18.08 6.78
CA GLU A 137 37.59 18.75 5.76
C GLU A 137 37.45 20.28 5.83
N ASP A 138 36.26 20.80 6.12
CA ASP A 138 36.03 22.22 6.38
C ASP A 138 35.05 22.40 7.54
N SER A 139 35.34 23.33 8.44
CA SER A 139 34.46 23.76 9.54
C SER A 139 34.03 25.21 9.43
N THR A 140 34.56 25.95 8.44
CA THR A 140 34.30 27.40 8.27
C THR A 140 33.05 27.68 7.45
N GLY A 141 32.51 26.66 6.77
CA GLY A 141 31.38 26.80 5.86
C GLY A 141 31.72 27.52 4.56
N LYS A 142 33.03 27.70 4.25
CA LYS A 142 33.48 28.30 2.99
C LYS A 142 33.53 27.29 1.86
N ALA A 143 33.70 26.02 2.17
CA ALA A 143 33.69 24.95 1.19
C ALA A 143 32.37 24.89 0.41
N ARG A 144 32.48 24.54 -0.87
CA ARG A 144 31.37 24.46 -1.81
C ARG A 144 31.21 23.06 -2.44
N HIS A 145 32.21 22.21 -2.28
CA HIS A 145 32.40 20.97 -3.04
C HIS A 145 31.81 19.73 -2.35
N GLY A 146 30.80 19.91 -1.51
CA GLY A 146 30.03 18.81 -0.91
C GLY A 146 28.59 18.77 -1.40
N TYR A 147 27.83 17.82 -0.86
CA TYR A 147 26.37 17.81 -1.00
C TYR A 147 25.69 18.01 0.35
N ARG A 148 24.76 18.96 0.44
CA ARG A 148 24.05 19.29 1.66
C ARG A 148 22.87 18.34 1.93
N LEU A 149 22.80 17.85 3.17
CA LEU A 149 21.79 16.90 3.63
C LEU A 149 20.86 17.52 4.66
N VAL A 150 19.68 16.93 4.83
CA VAL A 150 18.69 17.36 5.83
C VAL A 150 18.77 16.45 7.05
N LYS A 151 18.76 17.04 8.25
CA LYS A 151 18.63 16.25 9.48
C LYS A 151 17.16 15.98 9.78
N ARG A 152 16.81 14.71 9.96
CA ARG A 152 15.49 14.32 10.49
C ARG A 152 15.50 14.45 12.02
N ARG A 153 14.33 14.69 12.62
CA ARG A 153 14.18 14.69 14.09
C ARG A 153 14.53 13.31 14.66
N ALA A 154 15.23 13.29 15.80
CA ALA A 154 15.65 12.07 16.49
C ALA A 154 14.49 11.09 16.75
N GLY A 155 14.75 9.78 16.62
CA GLY A 155 13.77 8.72 16.88
C GLY A 155 12.88 8.32 15.69
N LYS A 156 13.05 8.93 14.51
CA LYS A 156 12.37 8.55 13.25
C LYS A 156 13.30 7.93 12.19
N ALA A 157 14.55 7.68 12.55
CA ALA A 157 15.59 7.17 11.67
C ALA A 157 15.71 5.64 11.78
N SER A 158 15.90 4.96 10.65
CA SER A 158 16.41 3.59 10.62
C SER A 158 17.91 3.68 10.39
N ASP A 159 18.71 3.16 11.31
CA ASP A 159 20.18 3.23 11.22
C ASP A 159 20.79 2.08 10.40
N SER A 160 19.96 1.32 9.69
CA SER A 160 20.37 0.14 8.94
C SER A 160 19.54 -0.01 7.67
N LEU A 161 20.19 -0.44 6.58
CA LEU A 161 19.49 -0.91 5.39
C LEU A 161 18.87 -2.28 5.67
N ASP A 162 17.64 -2.49 5.20
CA ASP A 162 17.05 -3.84 5.14
C ASP A 162 17.94 -4.78 4.30
N SER A 163 17.97 -6.07 4.65
CA SER A 163 18.83 -7.06 3.99
C SER A 163 18.64 -7.14 2.47
N SER A 164 17.40 -7.02 1.98
CA SER A 164 17.11 -7.05 0.54
C SER A 164 17.63 -5.79 -0.16
N VAL A 165 17.41 -4.64 0.46
CA VAL A 165 17.84 -3.33 -0.04
C VAL A 165 19.36 -3.19 0.01
N TYR A 166 20.00 -3.72 1.05
CA TYR A 166 21.45 -3.77 1.18
C TYR A 166 22.08 -4.55 0.02
N SER A 167 21.56 -5.75 -0.27
CA SER A 167 22.04 -6.57 -1.39
C SER A 167 21.90 -5.84 -2.73
N SER A 168 20.76 -5.18 -2.95
CA SER A 168 20.55 -4.39 -4.16
C SER A 168 21.53 -3.22 -4.26
N TYR A 169 21.83 -2.54 -3.15
CA TYR A 169 22.83 -1.47 -3.17
C TYR A 169 24.28 -1.97 -3.33
N GLU A 170 24.60 -3.21 -2.95
CA GLU A 170 25.92 -3.81 -3.27
C GLU A 170 26.08 -3.91 -4.81
N ASP A 171 25.05 -4.42 -5.50
CA ASP A 171 25.03 -4.53 -6.95
C ASP A 171 25.10 -3.14 -7.63
N ILE A 172 24.31 -2.18 -7.12
CA ILE A 172 24.31 -0.79 -7.62
C ILE A 172 25.67 -0.14 -7.42
N CYS A 173 26.28 -0.26 -6.23
CA CYS A 173 27.60 0.31 -5.95
C CYS A 173 28.69 -0.30 -6.84
N SER A 174 28.60 -1.61 -7.09
CA SER A 174 29.48 -2.30 -8.04
C SER A 174 29.31 -1.72 -9.45
N LEU A 175 28.06 -1.59 -9.94
CA LEU A 175 27.79 -1.08 -11.28
C LEU A 175 28.23 0.39 -11.43
N ILE A 176 27.93 1.26 -10.45
CA ILE A 176 28.38 2.66 -10.43
C ILE A 176 29.91 2.72 -10.51
N SER A 177 30.63 1.84 -9.81
CA SER A 177 32.10 1.84 -9.83
C SER A 177 32.68 1.52 -11.21
N VAL A 178 32.01 0.63 -11.97
CA VAL A 178 32.43 0.24 -13.33
C VAL A 178 32.08 1.31 -14.36
N THR A 179 30.97 2.02 -14.16
CA THR A 179 30.45 3.03 -15.10
C THR A 179 30.79 4.46 -14.70
N LEU A 180 31.65 4.67 -13.70
CA LEU A 180 31.87 5.99 -13.10
C LEU A 180 32.31 7.03 -14.13
N ASP A 181 33.24 6.66 -15.02
CA ASP A 181 33.74 7.56 -16.05
C ASP A 181 32.61 8.02 -16.99
N SER A 182 31.76 7.10 -17.44
CA SER A 182 30.59 7.43 -18.27
C SER A 182 29.56 8.30 -17.53
N ILE A 183 29.37 8.10 -16.22
CA ILE A 183 28.53 8.98 -15.40
C ILE A 183 29.09 10.41 -15.38
N LEU A 184 30.40 10.56 -15.18
CA LEU A 184 31.07 11.85 -15.13
C LEU A 184 31.06 12.56 -16.51
N GLU A 185 31.26 11.81 -17.60
CA GLU A 185 31.17 12.32 -18.97
C GLU A 185 29.74 12.76 -19.33
N ALA A 186 28.72 12.01 -18.91
CA ALA A 186 27.32 12.40 -19.09
C ALA A 186 27.00 13.71 -18.32
N CYS A 187 27.44 13.81 -17.06
CA CYS A 187 27.34 15.05 -16.28
C CYS A 187 28.04 16.24 -16.96
N THR A 188 29.21 16.01 -17.54
CA THR A 188 29.93 17.02 -18.33
C THR A 188 29.12 17.45 -19.56
N SER A 189 28.52 16.49 -20.27
CA SER A 189 27.66 16.72 -21.43
C SER A 189 26.38 17.48 -21.10
N LEU A 190 25.90 17.38 -19.84
CA LEU A 190 24.76 18.14 -19.29
C LEU A 190 25.14 19.57 -18.86
N GLY A 191 26.43 19.92 -18.96
CA GLY A 191 26.96 21.24 -18.64
C GLY A 191 27.56 21.36 -17.25
N TYR A 192 27.75 20.27 -16.49
CA TYR A 192 28.42 20.32 -15.20
C TYR A 192 29.93 20.15 -15.37
N SER A 193 30.72 21.16 -15.01
CA SER A 193 32.19 21.11 -15.10
C SER A 193 32.84 20.91 -13.73
N ASN A 194 34.07 20.39 -13.73
CA ASN A 194 34.89 20.26 -12.51
C ASN A 194 34.19 19.43 -11.42
N LEU A 195 33.70 18.26 -11.81
CA LEU A 195 33.08 17.26 -10.92
C LEU A 195 34.10 16.73 -9.92
N THR A 196 33.66 16.43 -8.70
CA THR A 196 34.51 15.71 -7.74
C THR A 196 34.72 14.28 -8.22
N THR A 197 35.97 13.80 -8.22
CA THR A 197 36.31 12.46 -8.73
C THR A 197 36.93 11.54 -7.68
N ASP A 198 37.38 12.09 -6.55
CA ASP A 198 38.22 11.38 -5.60
C ASP A 198 37.46 10.72 -4.44
N ALA A 199 36.45 11.41 -3.90
CA ALA A 199 35.69 10.97 -2.73
C ALA A 199 34.38 11.75 -2.63
N LEU A 200 33.38 11.13 -2.00
CA LEU A 200 32.16 11.81 -1.62
C LEU A 200 32.40 12.80 -0.48
N ARG A 201 31.77 13.97 -0.59
CA ARG A 201 31.76 15.00 0.45
C ARG A 201 30.33 15.41 0.77
N VAL A 202 30.03 15.54 2.06
CA VAL A 202 28.68 15.84 2.54
C VAL A 202 28.69 16.92 3.60
N ILE A 203 27.64 17.74 3.63
CA ILE A 203 27.35 18.67 4.72
C ILE A 203 26.24 18.08 5.58
N ASP A 204 26.54 17.85 6.85
CA ASP A 204 25.61 17.23 7.80
C ASP A 204 24.62 18.26 8.38
N GLY A 205 23.66 18.66 7.54
CA GLY A 205 22.57 19.56 7.91
C GLY A 205 22.46 20.80 7.03
N VAL A 206 21.24 21.34 6.96
CA VAL A 206 20.91 22.47 6.08
C VAL A 206 21.65 23.74 6.50
N ASP A 207 21.80 23.98 7.79
CA ASP A 207 22.51 25.12 8.37
C ASP A 207 23.93 24.80 8.84
N SER A 208 24.38 23.56 8.64
CA SER A 208 25.72 23.15 9.05
C SER A 208 26.79 23.81 8.17
N GLN A 209 27.88 24.20 8.82
CA GLN A 209 29.11 24.69 8.20
C GLN A 209 30.17 23.58 8.07
N ARG A 210 29.89 22.38 8.58
CA ARG A 210 30.83 21.26 8.64
C ARG A 210 30.72 20.40 7.39
N LEU A 211 31.79 20.38 6.60
CA LEU A 211 31.98 19.51 5.45
C LEU A 211 32.80 18.29 5.88
N PHE A 212 32.25 17.12 5.61
CA PHE A 212 32.92 15.85 5.83
C PHE A 212 33.27 15.19 4.50
N ARG A 213 34.50 14.70 4.42
CA ARG A 213 34.96 13.80 3.36
C ARG A 213 34.77 12.36 3.82
N ILE A 214 34.14 11.55 2.99
CA ILE A 214 34.04 10.10 3.21
C ILE A 214 35.21 9.44 2.47
N PRO A 215 36.29 9.04 3.14
CA PRO A 215 37.44 8.44 2.48
C PRO A 215 37.06 7.13 1.80
N TYR A 216 37.78 6.82 0.71
CA TYR A 216 37.61 5.58 -0.07
C TYR A 216 36.19 5.37 -0.63
N SER A 217 35.38 6.42 -0.78
CA SER A 217 34.06 6.33 -1.38
C SER A 217 34.05 6.71 -2.86
N LEU A 218 33.05 6.24 -3.61
CA LEU A 218 32.73 6.81 -4.91
C LEU A 218 32.19 8.24 -4.72
N PRO A 219 32.45 9.19 -5.64
CA PRO A 219 31.98 10.58 -5.53
C PRO A 219 30.47 10.74 -5.81
N VAL A 220 29.71 9.63 -5.87
CA VAL A 220 28.28 9.60 -6.13
C VAL A 220 27.54 9.39 -4.81
N LEU A 221 26.63 10.30 -4.50
CA LEU A 221 25.68 10.14 -3.39
C LEU A 221 24.39 9.53 -3.92
N ILE A 222 23.94 8.43 -3.30
CA ILE A 222 22.66 7.80 -3.56
C ILE A 222 21.63 8.40 -2.60
N MET A 223 20.55 8.93 -3.14
CA MET A 223 19.45 9.56 -2.40
C MET A 223 18.13 8.83 -2.65
N PRO A 224 17.79 7.83 -1.82
CA PRO A 224 16.52 7.14 -1.91
C PRO A 224 15.34 8.10 -1.72
N PHE A 225 14.23 7.87 -2.44
CA PHE A 225 13.05 8.74 -2.34
C PHE A 225 12.31 8.58 -1.00
N TRP A 226 12.31 7.38 -0.39
CA TRP A 226 11.81 7.11 0.95
C TRP A 226 12.74 6.13 1.69
N ASP A 227 12.46 5.79 2.94
CA ASP A 227 13.34 4.90 3.72
C ASP A 227 13.32 3.47 3.13
N ASN A 228 14.49 2.81 3.08
CA ASN A 228 14.64 1.42 2.64
C ASN A 228 13.99 1.14 1.26
N THR A 229 14.28 1.98 0.27
CA THR A 229 13.90 1.77 -1.14
C THR A 229 15.13 1.72 -2.03
N GLU A 230 15.02 1.00 -3.13
CA GLU A 230 16.00 0.99 -4.23
C GLU A 230 15.80 2.18 -5.17
N GLN A 231 14.61 2.79 -5.15
CA GLN A 231 14.28 3.91 -6.00
C GLN A 231 14.98 5.17 -5.47
N ALA A 232 15.99 5.62 -6.19
CA ALA A 232 16.83 6.72 -5.78
C ALA A 232 17.10 7.69 -6.93
N ARG A 233 17.32 8.94 -6.54
CA ARG A 233 18.06 9.89 -7.35
C ARG A 233 19.51 9.93 -6.85
N HIS A 234 20.39 10.44 -7.69
CA HIS A 234 21.82 10.38 -7.50
C HIS A 234 22.40 11.76 -7.74
N THR A 235 23.57 12.00 -7.16
CA THR A 235 24.27 13.26 -7.39
C THR A 235 25.77 13.13 -7.31
N VAL A 236 26.45 13.92 -8.15
CA VAL A 236 27.90 14.13 -8.10
C VAL A 236 28.16 15.61 -7.83
N PRO A 237 28.78 15.98 -6.70
CA PRO A 237 29.18 17.35 -6.42
C PRO A 237 30.19 17.89 -7.44
N THR A 238 30.24 19.21 -7.58
CA THR A 238 31.29 19.93 -8.32
C THR A 238 32.13 20.75 -7.36
N TRP A 239 33.35 21.07 -7.76
CA TRP A 239 34.20 22.00 -7.00
C TRP A 239 33.67 23.44 -7.00
N HIS A 240 32.72 23.78 -7.87
CA HIS A 240 32.14 25.12 -7.97
C HIS A 240 30.97 25.39 -7.02
N GLY A 241 30.37 24.37 -6.41
CA GLY A 241 29.19 24.52 -5.56
C GLY A 241 27.94 23.85 -6.09
N GLU A 242 27.91 23.58 -7.39
CA GLU A 242 26.81 22.91 -8.08
C GLU A 242 26.90 21.40 -7.87
N SER A 243 25.85 20.68 -8.26
CA SER A 243 25.84 19.23 -8.27
C SER A 243 25.09 18.70 -9.48
N CYS A 244 25.64 17.70 -10.16
CA CYS A 244 24.95 17.01 -11.24
C CYS A 244 23.91 16.08 -10.64
N MET A 245 22.61 16.36 -10.81
CA MET A 245 21.51 15.53 -10.31
C MET A 245 20.99 14.62 -11.42
N PHE A 246 20.87 13.32 -11.14
CA PHE A 246 20.46 12.34 -12.13
C PHE A 246 19.74 11.14 -11.52
N ARG A 247 19.13 10.31 -12.35
CA ARG A 247 18.53 9.01 -11.98
C ARG A 247 19.30 7.92 -12.72
N LEU A 248 19.71 6.89 -11.99
CA LEU A 248 20.29 5.68 -12.57
C LEU A 248 19.16 4.64 -12.62
N GLU A 249 18.89 4.09 -13.80
CA GLU A 249 17.74 3.22 -14.05
C GLU A 249 18.14 1.98 -14.87
N ASP A 250 17.17 1.14 -15.21
CA ASP A 250 17.37 -0.11 -15.96
C ASP A 250 18.27 -1.10 -15.17
N ALA A 251 19.50 -1.39 -15.59
CA ALA A 251 20.42 -2.30 -14.90
C ALA A 251 20.78 -1.86 -13.46
N TYR A 252 20.58 -0.59 -13.11
CA TYR A 252 20.73 -0.11 -11.72
C TYR A 252 19.51 -0.42 -10.84
N SER A 253 18.46 -1.03 -11.39
CA SER A 253 17.31 -1.50 -10.62
C SER A 253 17.65 -2.88 -10.03
N GLY A 254 17.89 -2.92 -8.71
CA GLY A 254 18.55 -4.03 -8.01
C GLY A 254 17.94 -5.44 -8.22
N SER A 255 18.77 -6.45 -7.97
CA SER A 255 18.45 -7.88 -8.13
C SER A 255 17.40 -8.40 -7.14
N ALA A 256 17.29 -7.81 -5.93
CA ALA A 256 16.46 -8.36 -4.85
C ALA A 256 14.95 -8.37 -5.19
N ASN A 257 14.47 -7.48 -6.05
CA ASN A 257 13.10 -7.46 -6.56
C ASN A 257 12.90 -8.19 -7.90
N GLY A 258 13.86 -9.04 -8.28
CA GLY A 258 13.78 -9.87 -9.49
C GLY A 258 14.73 -9.51 -10.60
N GLY A 259 15.58 -8.52 -10.38
CA GLY A 259 16.49 -7.98 -11.38
C GLY A 259 15.73 -7.33 -12.53
N SER A 260 16.21 -6.17 -12.96
CA SER A 260 16.10 -5.90 -14.38
C SER A 260 16.93 -6.95 -15.11
N ASN A 261 16.34 -7.75 -15.99
CA ASN A 261 17.10 -8.52 -16.99
C ASN A 261 17.72 -7.59 -18.05
N SER A 262 17.50 -6.28 -17.92
CA SER A 262 18.04 -5.31 -18.84
C SER A 262 19.54 -5.25 -18.72
N THR A 263 20.20 -5.48 -19.85
CA THR A 263 21.63 -5.24 -20.01
C THR A 263 21.91 -3.74 -20.20
N LYS A 264 20.87 -2.91 -20.33
CA LYS A 264 20.98 -1.46 -20.50
C LYS A 264 21.20 -0.83 -19.12
N ALA A 265 22.25 -0.05 -18.97
CA ALA A 265 22.49 0.76 -17.78
C ALA A 265 22.27 2.22 -18.18
N SER A 266 21.27 2.91 -17.61
CA SER A 266 20.92 4.25 -18.09
C SER A 266 21.03 5.33 -17.02
N LEU A 267 21.41 6.52 -17.49
CA LEU A 267 21.41 7.75 -16.70
C LEU A 267 20.42 8.74 -17.34
N ARG A 268 19.48 9.23 -16.54
CA ARG A 268 18.52 10.27 -16.92
C ARG A 268 18.75 11.53 -16.12
N ALA A 269 18.90 12.67 -16.79
CA ALA A 269 19.16 13.94 -16.12
C ALA A 269 18.79 15.15 -16.97
N VAL A 270 18.55 16.28 -16.31
CA VAL A 270 18.23 17.55 -16.96
C VAL A 270 19.50 18.39 -17.10
N ASN A 271 19.60 19.15 -18.19
CA ASN A 271 20.71 20.09 -18.41
C ASN A 271 20.85 21.08 -17.24
N ARG A 272 22.09 21.43 -16.87
CA ARG A 272 22.40 22.39 -15.81
C ARG A 272 21.63 23.69 -15.95
N THR A 273 21.70 24.30 -17.14
CA THR A 273 21.05 25.57 -17.44
C THR A 273 19.55 25.55 -17.21
N VAL A 274 18.88 24.46 -17.61
CA VAL A 274 17.44 24.30 -17.44
C VAL A 274 17.09 24.15 -15.96
N ARG A 275 17.81 23.30 -15.23
CA ARG A 275 17.61 23.13 -13.78
C ARG A 275 17.73 24.47 -13.04
N PHE A 276 18.73 25.27 -13.40
CA PHE A 276 19.01 26.52 -12.71
C PHE A 276 17.95 27.56 -13.03
N GLN A 277 17.67 27.80 -14.32
CA GLN A 277 16.67 28.76 -14.76
C GLN A 277 15.28 28.45 -14.17
N ARG A 278 14.85 27.19 -14.19
CA ARG A 278 13.53 26.81 -13.65
C ARG A 278 13.46 26.92 -12.14
N THR A 279 14.55 26.62 -11.43
CA THR A 279 14.61 26.80 -9.97
C THR A 279 14.45 28.27 -9.61
N GLU A 280 15.22 29.15 -10.26
CA GLU A 280 15.15 30.60 -10.03
C GLU A 280 13.79 31.19 -10.42
N GLU A 281 13.27 30.82 -11.58
CA GLU A 281 11.99 31.29 -12.12
C GLU A 281 10.82 30.92 -11.21
N TRP A 282 10.73 29.65 -10.79
CA TRP A 282 9.58 29.18 -10.01
C TRP A 282 9.64 29.61 -8.54
N LEU A 283 10.84 29.74 -7.96
CA LEU A 283 11.01 30.36 -6.65
C LEU A 283 10.75 31.87 -6.68
N LYS A 284 10.83 32.50 -7.87
CA LYS A 284 10.80 33.96 -8.05
C LYS A 284 11.92 34.66 -7.29
N GLN A 285 13.06 34.00 -7.16
CA GLN A 285 14.22 34.45 -6.41
C GLN A 285 15.45 34.37 -7.31
N PRO A 286 15.66 35.29 -8.26
CA PRO A 286 16.81 35.27 -9.16
C PRO A 286 18.09 35.76 -8.47
N GLY A 287 19.25 35.40 -9.02
CA GLY A 287 20.55 35.97 -8.62
C GLY A 287 21.21 35.33 -7.39
N GLY A 288 20.64 34.25 -6.87
CA GLY A 288 21.27 33.40 -5.85
C GLY A 288 22.44 32.59 -6.41
N VAL A 289 23.05 31.77 -5.56
CA VAL A 289 24.26 31.02 -5.88
C VAL A 289 24.09 29.54 -5.54
N TRP A 290 24.62 28.68 -6.39
CA TRP A 290 24.69 27.25 -6.10
C TRP A 290 25.86 26.95 -5.18
N LYS A 291 25.58 26.30 -4.05
CA LYS A 291 26.58 25.92 -3.06
C LYS A 291 26.21 24.61 -2.40
N ASN A 292 27.18 23.70 -2.34
CA ASN A 292 27.00 22.36 -1.79
C ASN A 292 25.79 21.59 -2.38
N GLY A 293 25.55 21.77 -3.68
CA GLY A 293 24.45 21.15 -4.43
C GLY A 293 23.06 21.77 -4.25
N TRP A 294 22.95 22.85 -3.48
CA TRP A 294 21.71 23.56 -3.19
C TRP A 294 21.76 24.98 -3.74
N TYR A 295 20.59 25.54 -4.07
CA TYR A 295 20.45 26.94 -4.45
C TYR A 295 20.31 27.80 -3.19
N GLU A 296 21.25 28.71 -2.94
CA GLU A 296 21.19 29.68 -1.84
C GLU A 296 20.72 31.03 -2.42
N ASP A 297 19.52 31.47 -2.04
CA ASP A 297 18.94 32.73 -2.52
C ASP A 297 19.55 33.96 -1.80
N LEU A 298 19.17 35.15 -2.26
CA LEU A 298 19.67 36.42 -1.69
C LEU A 298 19.07 36.74 -0.31
N GLU A 299 17.97 36.10 0.07
CA GLU A 299 17.31 36.23 1.37
C GLU A 299 17.88 35.25 2.42
N GLY A 300 18.83 34.40 2.03
CA GLY A 300 19.47 33.39 2.87
C GLY A 300 18.74 32.04 2.92
N GLY A 301 17.69 31.87 2.12
CA GLY A 301 17.00 30.61 1.92
C GLY A 301 17.89 29.61 1.17
N ARG A 302 17.83 28.34 1.59
CA ARG A 302 18.55 27.24 0.92
C ARG A 302 17.54 26.24 0.36
N TRP A 303 17.66 25.99 -0.93
CA TRP A 303 16.70 25.20 -1.69
C TRP A 303 17.38 24.00 -2.34
N PHE A 304 16.98 22.80 -1.91
CA PHE A 304 17.19 21.60 -2.67
C PHE A 304 16.35 21.71 -3.94
N ALA A 305 16.86 21.22 -5.07
CA ALA A 305 16.13 21.24 -6.34
C ALA A 305 16.47 20.00 -7.18
N ASP A 306 15.46 19.17 -7.44
CA ASP A 306 15.47 18.08 -8.41
C ASP A 306 14.27 18.26 -9.33
N ILE A 307 14.54 18.33 -10.63
CA ILE A 307 13.49 18.49 -11.64
C ILE A 307 13.76 17.51 -12.78
N THR A 308 12.72 16.90 -13.30
CA THR A 308 12.80 16.01 -14.45
C THR A 308 11.45 15.92 -15.17
N SER A 309 11.49 15.76 -16.48
CA SER A 309 10.31 15.45 -17.28
C SER A 309 10.69 14.51 -18.42
N SER A 310 9.79 13.62 -18.83
CA SER A 310 9.91 12.93 -20.11
C SER A 310 9.47 13.78 -21.30
N ASN A 311 8.81 14.93 -21.06
CA ASN A 311 8.20 15.75 -22.08
C ASN A 311 9.08 16.99 -22.39
N PRO A 312 9.50 17.19 -23.66
CA PRO A 312 10.33 18.33 -24.04
C PRO A 312 9.58 19.66 -24.11
N GLY A 313 8.25 19.60 -24.16
CA GLY A 313 7.38 20.75 -24.41
C GLY A 313 6.78 21.41 -23.17
N PRO A 314 5.73 22.23 -23.37
CA PRO A 314 4.98 22.83 -22.28
C PRO A 314 4.30 21.78 -21.39
N PRO A 315 3.98 22.13 -20.12
CA PRO A 315 4.16 23.46 -19.53
C PRO A 315 5.53 23.66 -18.86
N TYR A 316 6.33 22.61 -18.67
CA TYR A 316 7.50 22.66 -17.79
C TYR A 316 8.85 22.83 -18.50
N TYR A 317 8.97 22.38 -19.77
CA TYR A 317 10.20 22.48 -20.58
C TYR A 317 11.46 22.05 -19.81
N MET A 318 11.39 20.88 -19.17
CA MET A 318 12.45 20.33 -18.32
C MET A 318 12.77 18.88 -18.68
N ALA A 319 12.72 18.56 -19.98
CA ALA A 319 12.99 17.21 -20.44
C ALA A 319 14.37 16.73 -19.99
N TYR A 320 14.42 15.49 -19.50
CA TYR A 320 15.68 14.80 -19.28
C TYR A 320 16.30 14.39 -20.62
N ARG A 321 17.61 14.30 -20.62
CA ARG A 321 18.42 13.59 -21.60
C ARG A 321 18.77 12.22 -21.02
N MET A 322 18.94 11.23 -21.89
CA MET A 322 19.21 9.85 -21.49
C MET A 322 20.54 9.40 -22.07
N PHE A 323 21.39 8.80 -21.23
CA PHE A 323 22.71 8.31 -21.62
C PHE A 323 22.79 6.82 -21.28
N ASP A 324 23.40 6.05 -22.17
CA ASP A 324 23.75 4.66 -21.91
C ASP A 324 25.14 4.62 -21.26
N MET A 325 25.18 4.14 -20.02
CA MET A 325 26.38 4.07 -19.20
C MET A 325 27.32 2.94 -19.60
N THR A 326 26.86 1.98 -20.42
CA THR A 326 27.74 0.93 -20.96
C THR A 326 28.52 1.42 -22.18
N SER A 327 27.87 2.19 -23.06
CA SER A 327 28.51 2.74 -24.26
C SER A 327 29.09 4.16 -24.07
N GLY A 328 28.72 4.85 -22.99
CA GLY A 328 29.08 6.24 -22.72
C GLY A 328 28.39 7.25 -23.63
N ARG A 329 27.39 6.85 -24.42
CA ARG A 329 26.76 7.70 -25.45
C ARG A 329 25.38 8.17 -25.02
N GLU A 330 25.05 9.38 -25.47
CA GLU A 330 23.68 9.87 -25.39
C GLU A 330 22.78 9.05 -26.33
N MET A 331 21.59 8.70 -25.84
CA MET A 331 20.61 7.96 -26.62
C MET A 331 19.68 8.90 -27.38
N ASN A 332 19.31 8.49 -28.58
CA ASN A 332 18.36 9.21 -29.39
C ASN A 332 16.92 8.84 -28.99
N CYS A 333 16.29 9.68 -28.18
CA CYS A 333 14.90 9.51 -27.74
C CYS A 333 13.86 10.12 -28.70
N SER A 334 14.15 10.19 -30.00
CA SER A 334 13.18 10.67 -31.00
C SER A 334 11.94 9.78 -31.06
N ASN A 335 12.11 8.48 -30.84
CA ASN A 335 11.03 7.58 -30.49
C ASN A 335 10.99 7.44 -28.96
N GLN A 336 9.87 7.80 -28.35
CA GLN A 336 9.73 7.81 -26.90
C GLN A 336 9.84 6.39 -26.31
N GLU A 337 9.46 5.35 -27.06
CA GLU A 337 9.52 3.95 -26.63
C GLU A 337 10.96 3.49 -26.34
N ASP A 338 11.94 3.96 -27.12
CA ASP A 338 13.35 3.56 -26.98
C ASP A 338 13.98 4.07 -25.67
N CYS A 339 13.36 5.08 -25.07
CA CYS A 339 13.79 5.73 -23.83
C CYS A 339 12.80 5.55 -22.68
N LEU A 340 11.85 4.62 -22.77
CA LEU A 340 11.04 4.25 -21.61
C LEU A 340 11.91 3.59 -20.54
N ALA A 341 11.54 3.78 -19.29
CA ALA A 341 12.18 3.09 -18.17
C ALA A 341 11.67 1.67 -18.10
N GLU A 342 12.56 0.75 -17.73
CA GLU A 342 12.13 -0.56 -17.23
C GLU A 342 11.12 -0.36 -16.08
N PRO A 343 10.16 -1.29 -15.92
CA PRO A 343 9.17 -1.17 -14.88
C PRO A 343 9.81 -1.23 -13.50
N LYS A 344 9.30 -0.41 -12.59
CA LYS A 344 9.61 -0.56 -11.16
C LYS A 344 8.91 -1.80 -10.65
N VAL A 345 9.63 -2.67 -9.96
CA VAL A 345 9.10 -3.94 -9.46
C VAL A 345 8.96 -3.90 -7.95
N ASN A 346 7.72 -3.96 -7.45
CA ASN A 346 7.41 -4.03 -6.03
C ASN A 346 6.90 -5.43 -5.67
N ARG A 347 7.55 -6.10 -4.71
CA ARG A 347 7.18 -7.46 -4.29
C ARG A 347 6.71 -7.51 -2.85
N TRP A 348 5.65 -8.28 -2.62
CA TRP A 348 5.20 -8.66 -1.30
C TRP A 348 5.17 -10.18 -1.17
N GLY A 349 6.13 -10.73 -0.43
CA GLY A 349 6.38 -12.16 -0.40
C GLY A 349 6.72 -12.71 -1.78
N THR A 350 6.50 -14.01 -1.92
CA THR A 350 6.56 -14.69 -3.22
C THR A 350 5.25 -14.59 -3.98
N LYS A 351 4.17 -14.12 -3.34
CA LYS A 351 2.80 -14.24 -3.85
C LYS A 351 2.32 -13.02 -4.64
N PHE A 352 2.82 -11.82 -4.35
CA PHE A 352 2.34 -10.59 -4.98
C PHE A 352 3.49 -9.83 -5.61
N THR A 353 3.29 -9.38 -6.85
CA THR A 353 4.26 -8.58 -7.57
C THR A 353 3.53 -7.53 -8.38
N THR A 354 3.94 -6.28 -8.25
CA THR A 354 3.42 -5.17 -9.05
C THR A 354 4.56 -4.65 -9.92
N TYR A 355 4.31 -4.58 -11.22
CA TYR A 355 5.18 -3.91 -12.18
C TYR A 355 4.57 -2.56 -12.53
N GLU A 356 5.28 -1.48 -12.25
CA GLU A 356 4.84 -0.11 -12.48
C GLU A 356 5.57 0.45 -13.70
N TYR A 357 4.84 0.75 -14.76
CA TYR A 357 5.36 1.34 -15.99
C TYR A 357 5.00 2.83 -16.01
N PRO A 358 5.92 3.72 -15.61
CA PRO A 358 5.67 5.16 -15.66
C PRO A 358 5.80 5.69 -17.09
N HIS A 359 4.77 6.40 -17.55
CA HIS A 359 4.76 7.14 -18.81
C HIS A 359 4.47 8.62 -18.55
N ASN A 360 5.00 9.51 -19.40
CA ASN A 360 4.75 10.95 -19.29
C ASN A 360 5.09 11.51 -17.89
N LEU A 361 6.24 11.12 -17.35
CA LEU A 361 6.71 11.50 -16.02
C LEU A 361 7.04 13.00 -15.97
N ASN A 362 6.47 13.71 -15.01
CA ASN A 362 6.91 15.03 -14.57
C ASN A 362 7.18 14.97 -13.06
N SER A 363 8.36 15.41 -12.63
CA SER A 363 8.70 15.47 -11.21
C SER A 363 9.48 16.74 -10.91
N ILE A 364 9.00 17.49 -9.93
CA ILE A 364 9.57 18.74 -9.43
C ILE A 364 9.60 18.62 -7.92
N ALA A 365 10.79 18.71 -7.35
CA ALA A 365 11.00 18.78 -5.91
C ALA A 365 12.00 19.89 -5.64
N ILE A 366 11.49 21.09 -5.36
CA ILE A 366 12.29 22.23 -4.91
C ILE A 366 11.87 22.56 -3.48
N GLN A 367 12.73 22.36 -2.49
CA GLN A 367 12.33 22.51 -1.10
C GLN A 367 13.44 22.97 -0.18
N SER A 368 13.04 23.70 0.84
CA SER A 368 13.90 24.10 1.96
C SER A 368 14.08 22.96 2.97
N GLY A 369 15.01 23.15 3.91
CA GLY A 369 15.21 22.24 5.04
C GLY A 369 14.00 22.07 5.97
N ALA A 370 13.02 22.99 5.88
CA ALA A 370 11.80 22.99 6.68
C ALA A 370 10.61 22.33 5.96
N SER A 371 10.83 21.62 4.84
CA SER A 371 9.76 21.02 4.00
C SER A 371 8.79 22.08 3.45
N TYR A 372 9.27 23.29 3.19
CA TYR A 372 8.53 24.34 2.49
C TYR A 372 9.12 24.53 1.09
N GLY A 373 8.29 24.53 0.05
CA GLY A 373 8.76 24.60 -1.32
C GLY A 373 7.72 24.30 -2.41
N LEU A 374 8.20 23.85 -3.56
CA LEU A 374 7.45 23.47 -4.75
C LEU A 374 7.57 21.96 -4.93
N PHE A 375 6.43 21.27 -4.92
CA PHE A 375 6.38 19.84 -5.17
C PHE A 375 5.28 19.51 -6.17
N LEU A 376 5.66 18.73 -7.19
CA LEU A 376 4.78 18.16 -8.19
C LEU A 376 5.34 16.79 -8.58
N TYR A 377 4.49 15.78 -8.58
CA TYR A 377 4.76 14.52 -9.25
C TYR A 377 3.54 14.12 -10.05
N GLU A 378 3.71 13.95 -11.36
CA GLU A 378 2.65 13.61 -12.28
C GLU A 378 3.14 12.52 -13.22
N THR A 379 2.36 11.47 -13.40
CA THR A 379 2.68 10.38 -14.34
C THR A 379 1.42 9.67 -14.78
N THR A 380 1.44 9.11 -15.99
CA THR A 380 0.48 8.09 -16.42
C THR A 380 1.12 6.74 -16.15
N GLN A 381 0.65 6.04 -15.13
CA GLN A 381 1.24 4.78 -14.71
C GLN A 381 0.37 3.61 -15.15
N ALA A 382 0.98 2.65 -15.85
CA ALA A 382 0.36 1.35 -16.08
C ALA A 382 0.91 0.35 -15.05
N ASP A 383 0.04 -0.22 -14.24
CA ASP A 383 0.38 -1.20 -13.23
C ASP A 383 -0.05 -2.60 -13.69
N VAL A 384 0.90 -3.51 -13.77
CA VAL A 384 0.63 -4.93 -13.98
C VAL A 384 0.80 -5.64 -12.64
N VAL A 385 -0.32 -6.00 -12.03
CA VAL A 385 -0.31 -6.74 -10.77
C VAL A 385 -0.41 -8.23 -11.07
N ARG A 386 0.56 -8.97 -10.54
CA ARG A 386 0.66 -10.43 -10.60
C ARG A 386 0.43 -11.03 -9.21
N ILE A 387 -0.34 -12.11 -9.19
CA ILE A 387 -0.56 -12.91 -7.99
C ILE A 387 -0.28 -14.39 -8.19
N ILE A 388 0.07 -15.08 -7.11
CA ILE A 388 0.10 -16.54 -7.07
C ILE A 388 -1.10 -17.02 -6.26
N TYR A 389 -2.02 -17.69 -6.94
CA TYR A 389 -3.17 -18.34 -6.32
C TYR A 389 -2.73 -19.67 -5.69
N ASP A 390 -2.95 -19.84 -4.39
CA ASP A 390 -2.47 -20.98 -3.64
C ASP A 390 -3.60 -21.79 -2.97
N TRP A 391 -3.22 -22.87 -2.29
CA TRP A 391 -4.16 -23.77 -1.63
C TRP A 391 -4.88 -23.08 -0.45
N GLU A 392 -4.23 -22.16 0.27
CA GLU A 392 -4.82 -21.39 1.38
C GLU A 392 -5.98 -20.54 0.85
N THR A 393 -5.76 -19.85 -0.27
CA THR A 393 -6.77 -19.07 -0.97
C THR A 393 -7.89 -19.95 -1.53
N LEU A 394 -7.57 -21.14 -2.05
CA LEU A 394 -8.56 -22.10 -2.53
C LEU A 394 -9.50 -22.57 -1.42
N VAL A 395 -8.94 -23.00 -0.28
CA VAL A 395 -9.73 -23.49 0.87
C VAL A 395 -10.63 -22.38 1.42
N SER A 396 -10.10 -21.16 1.53
CA SER A 396 -10.87 -19.97 1.93
C SER A 396 -12.04 -19.71 0.97
N ASN A 397 -11.79 -19.68 -0.34
CA ASN A 397 -12.82 -19.43 -1.34
C ASN A 397 -13.89 -20.53 -1.38
N LEU A 398 -13.51 -21.80 -1.32
CA LEU A 398 -14.46 -22.92 -1.26
C LEU A 398 -15.37 -22.81 -0.04
N SER A 399 -14.81 -22.43 1.12
CA SER A 399 -15.58 -22.26 2.36
C SER A 399 -16.62 -21.15 2.21
N VAL A 400 -16.24 -20.02 1.63
CA VAL A 400 -17.17 -18.91 1.34
C VAL A 400 -18.23 -19.33 0.30
N ILE A 401 -17.86 -20.02 -0.78
CA ILE A 401 -18.79 -20.50 -1.82
C ILE A 401 -19.87 -21.39 -1.19
N LEU A 402 -19.51 -22.30 -0.30
CA LEU A 402 -20.47 -23.18 0.33
C LEU A 402 -21.48 -22.41 1.21
N VAL A 403 -21.04 -21.34 1.88
CA VAL A 403 -21.94 -20.41 2.59
C VAL A 403 -22.84 -19.67 1.61
N LEU A 404 -22.29 -19.16 0.50
CA LEU A 404 -23.06 -18.45 -0.54
C LEU A 404 -24.13 -19.35 -1.18
N ILE A 405 -23.84 -20.61 -1.48
CA ILE A 405 -24.83 -21.56 -2.01
C ILE A 405 -26.01 -21.70 -1.04
N ARG A 406 -25.73 -21.88 0.26
CA ARG A 406 -26.77 -21.97 1.29
C ARG A 406 -27.56 -20.67 1.43
N TRP A 407 -26.89 -19.53 1.27
CA TRP A 407 -27.53 -18.23 1.32
C TRP A 407 -28.48 -18.03 0.13
N ILE A 408 -28.03 -18.32 -1.10
CA ILE A 408 -28.86 -18.26 -2.32
C ILE A 408 -30.09 -19.15 -2.19
N LEU A 409 -29.91 -20.41 -1.75
CA LEU A 409 -31.05 -21.32 -1.56
C LEU A 409 -32.07 -20.76 -0.56
N SER A 410 -31.60 -20.11 0.51
CA SER A 410 -32.44 -19.46 1.51
C SER A 410 -33.18 -18.25 0.91
N LEU A 411 -32.49 -17.41 0.14
CA LEU A 411 -33.07 -16.26 -0.55
C LEU A 411 -34.13 -16.67 -1.57
N VAL A 412 -33.86 -17.68 -2.40
CA VAL A 412 -34.81 -18.22 -3.38
C VAL A 412 -36.04 -18.80 -2.68
N ALA A 413 -35.85 -19.56 -1.59
CA ALA A 413 -36.96 -20.12 -0.82
C ALA A 413 -37.84 -19.02 -0.20
N LEU A 414 -37.23 -17.99 0.39
CA LEU A 414 -37.92 -16.84 0.97
C LEU A 414 -38.67 -16.04 -0.09
N HIS A 415 -38.04 -15.77 -1.24
CA HIS A 415 -38.67 -15.03 -2.33
C HIS A 415 -39.85 -15.80 -2.93
N ASN A 416 -39.70 -17.10 -3.18
CA ASN A 416 -40.80 -17.96 -3.63
C ASN A 416 -41.93 -18.05 -2.58
N GLY A 417 -41.60 -18.06 -1.30
CA GLY A 417 -42.56 -17.98 -0.20
C GLY A 417 -43.36 -16.68 -0.20
N ALA A 418 -42.68 -15.55 -0.45
CA ALA A 418 -43.29 -14.23 -0.54
C ALA A 418 -44.19 -14.07 -1.77
N VAL A 419 -43.74 -14.50 -2.95
CA VAL A 419 -44.54 -14.49 -4.20
C VAL A 419 -45.83 -15.32 -4.03
N ARG A 420 -45.75 -16.42 -3.28
CA ARG A 420 -46.90 -17.28 -2.94
C ARG A 420 -47.75 -16.78 -1.77
N GLY A 421 -47.41 -15.63 -1.18
CA GLY A 421 -48.13 -15.01 -0.06
C GLY A 421 -48.06 -15.81 1.24
N LYS A 422 -47.03 -16.65 1.43
CA LYS A 422 -46.88 -17.54 2.60
C LYS A 422 -45.95 -16.98 3.68
N ILE A 423 -44.94 -16.21 3.30
CA ILE A 423 -43.87 -15.72 4.18
C ILE A 423 -43.53 -14.29 3.74
N PRO A 424 -43.28 -13.34 4.65
CA PRO A 424 -42.89 -11.99 4.25
C PRO A 424 -41.44 -11.92 3.74
N CYS A 425 -41.13 -10.90 2.92
CA CYS A 425 -39.89 -10.81 2.13
C CYS A 425 -38.66 -10.23 2.88
N TYR A 426 -38.76 -9.91 4.16
CA TYR A 426 -37.78 -9.09 4.89
C TYR A 426 -36.69 -9.88 5.67
N GLY A 427 -36.63 -11.21 5.54
CA GLY A 427 -35.78 -12.08 6.38
C GLY A 427 -34.51 -12.64 5.73
N GLY A 428 -34.09 -12.17 4.55
CA GLY A 428 -33.11 -12.83 3.68
C GLY A 428 -31.62 -12.70 4.04
N GLY A 429 -31.29 -12.21 5.23
CA GLY A 429 -29.92 -11.87 5.62
C GLY A 429 -28.97 -13.02 5.94
N LEU A 430 -27.74 -12.69 6.35
CA LEU A 430 -26.77 -13.65 6.92
C LEU A 430 -27.33 -14.41 8.12
N GLY A 431 -28.30 -13.83 8.83
CA GLY A 431 -29.06 -14.52 9.88
C GLY A 431 -29.76 -15.81 9.39
N CYS A 432 -30.06 -15.96 8.10
CA CYS A 432 -30.57 -17.22 7.55
C CYS A 432 -29.52 -18.33 7.53
N VAL A 433 -28.26 -17.99 7.26
CA VAL A 433 -27.16 -18.97 7.20
C VAL A 433 -26.50 -19.20 8.56
N SER A 434 -26.76 -18.34 9.55
CA SER A 434 -26.14 -18.39 10.87
C SER A 434 -26.46 -19.66 11.70
N SER A 435 -27.54 -20.36 11.36
CA SER A 435 -27.92 -21.64 12.00
C SER A 435 -27.31 -22.86 11.31
N TYR A 436 -26.66 -22.69 10.16
CA TYR A 436 -26.00 -23.79 9.48
C TYR A 436 -24.60 -24.00 10.06
N ARG A 437 -24.23 -25.27 10.28
CA ARG A 437 -22.88 -25.65 10.76
C ARG A 437 -21.76 -25.06 9.92
N ILE A 438 -22.01 -24.88 8.62
CA ILE A 438 -21.00 -24.34 7.69
C ILE A 438 -20.63 -22.89 8.01
N PHE A 439 -21.57 -22.10 8.55
CA PHE A 439 -21.30 -20.73 8.95
C PHE A 439 -20.51 -20.68 10.26
N ASP A 440 -20.77 -21.60 11.19
CA ASP A 440 -19.99 -21.71 12.43
C ASP A 440 -18.55 -22.23 12.15
N LEU A 441 -18.40 -23.12 11.16
CA LEU A 441 -17.10 -23.65 10.75
C LEU A 441 -16.25 -22.65 9.95
N LEU A 442 -16.82 -21.52 9.49
CA LEU A 442 -16.06 -20.48 8.79
C LEU A 442 -14.83 -20.06 9.58
N LEU A 443 -14.96 -19.84 10.89
CA LEU A 443 -13.86 -19.46 11.77
C LEU A 443 -12.66 -20.40 11.67
N ILE A 444 -12.90 -21.71 11.58
CA ILE A 444 -11.85 -22.72 11.52
C ILE A 444 -11.30 -22.82 10.10
N SER A 445 -12.18 -22.87 9.09
CA SER A 445 -11.79 -23.04 7.70
C SER A 445 -10.99 -21.87 7.12
N MET A 446 -11.14 -20.67 7.71
CA MET A 446 -10.48 -19.45 7.28
C MET A 446 -9.15 -19.19 8.02
N LEU A 447 -8.81 -20.00 9.05
CA LEU A 447 -7.55 -19.86 9.79
C LEU A 447 -6.29 -19.86 8.91
N PRO A 448 -6.16 -20.73 7.89
CA PRO A 448 -4.98 -20.72 7.03
C PRO A 448 -4.77 -19.38 6.31
N GLN A 449 -5.86 -18.70 5.92
CA GLN A 449 -5.80 -17.43 5.20
C GLN A 449 -5.80 -16.21 6.13
N LEU A 450 -6.10 -16.39 7.42
CA LEU A 450 -6.37 -15.29 8.35
C LEU A 450 -5.24 -14.27 8.44
N LYS A 451 -3.98 -14.72 8.42
CA LYS A 451 -2.82 -13.81 8.42
C LYS A 451 -2.82 -12.88 7.21
N MET A 452 -3.08 -13.41 6.00
CA MET A 452 -3.17 -12.61 4.79
C MET A 452 -4.40 -11.71 4.80
N THR A 453 -5.54 -12.20 5.28
CA THR A 453 -6.77 -11.41 5.42
C THR A 453 -6.59 -10.21 6.36
N LEU A 454 -5.93 -10.41 7.51
CA LEU A 454 -5.60 -9.32 8.44
C LEU A 454 -4.59 -8.34 7.83
N THR A 455 -3.57 -8.86 7.13
CA THR A 455 -2.61 -8.02 6.41
C THR A 455 -3.34 -7.11 5.42
N ALA A 456 -4.15 -7.69 4.54
CA ALA A 456 -4.92 -6.96 3.54
C ALA A 456 -5.83 -5.90 4.19
N PHE A 457 -6.53 -6.26 5.27
CA PHE A 457 -7.38 -5.33 6.00
C PHE A 457 -6.61 -4.13 6.58
N TRP A 458 -5.47 -4.38 7.21
CA TRP A 458 -4.66 -3.28 7.77
C TRP A 458 -4.01 -2.42 6.70
N THR A 459 -3.79 -2.94 5.49
CA THR A 459 -3.29 -2.19 4.33
C THR A 459 -4.37 -1.31 3.65
N VAL A 460 -5.66 -1.61 3.81
CA VAL A 460 -6.77 -0.86 3.17
C VAL A 460 -6.69 0.65 3.43
N GLY A 461 -6.91 1.47 2.40
CA GLY A 461 -7.07 2.93 2.56
C GLY A 461 -5.78 3.74 2.48
N CYS A 462 -4.62 3.10 2.46
CA CYS A 462 -3.34 3.77 2.22
C CYS A 462 -2.82 3.39 0.83
N ARG A 463 -2.29 4.36 0.09
CA ARG A 463 -1.50 4.10 -1.12
C ARG A 463 -0.03 3.99 -0.70
N PHE A 464 0.48 2.76 -0.69
CA PHE A 464 1.85 2.51 -0.24
C PHE A 464 2.86 2.70 -1.35
N GLU A 465 4.05 3.17 -0.99
CA GLU A 465 5.27 3.10 -1.79
C GLU A 465 6.12 1.89 -1.36
N GLY A 466 6.87 1.27 -2.29
CA GLY A 466 7.77 0.15 -1.99
C GLY A 466 7.08 -1.22 -1.88
N GLN A 467 7.62 -2.16 -1.09
CA GLN A 467 7.16 -3.54 -1.04
C GLN A 467 5.67 -3.69 -0.69
N GLN A 468 5.12 -2.86 0.21
CA GLN A 468 3.69 -2.90 0.57
C GLN A 468 2.79 -2.57 -0.62
N ALA A 469 3.27 -1.82 -1.62
CA ALA A 469 2.53 -1.57 -2.86
C ALA A 469 2.19 -2.86 -3.60
N GLY A 470 3.06 -3.87 -3.51
CA GLY A 470 2.84 -5.20 -4.10
C GLY A 470 1.53 -5.83 -3.61
N LEU A 471 1.16 -5.64 -2.34
CA LEU A 471 -0.11 -6.10 -1.78
C LEU A 471 -1.23 -5.08 -1.99
N SER A 472 -0.98 -3.79 -1.74
CA SER A 472 -2.04 -2.78 -1.75
C SER A 472 -2.67 -2.58 -3.12
N GLU A 473 -1.91 -2.76 -4.21
CA GLU A 473 -2.43 -2.64 -5.57
C GLU A 473 -3.21 -3.88 -6.04
N ALA A 474 -3.10 -5.02 -5.32
CA ALA A 474 -3.81 -6.26 -5.64
C ALA A 474 -5.28 -6.22 -5.19
N TRP A 475 -6.09 -5.36 -5.83
CA TRP A 475 -7.50 -5.12 -5.48
C TRP A 475 -8.36 -6.40 -5.45
N PHE A 476 -8.10 -7.35 -6.36
CA PHE A 476 -8.76 -8.66 -6.44
C PHE A 476 -8.31 -9.62 -5.31
N THR A 477 -7.37 -9.20 -4.46
CA THR A 477 -7.05 -9.85 -3.17
C THR A 477 -7.59 -9.01 -2.01
N ILE A 478 -7.45 -7.69 -2.06
CA ILE A 478 -7.92 -6.78 -1.00
C ILE A 478 -9.45 -6.88 -0.82
N TYR A 479 -10.24 -6.71 -1.88
CA TYR A 479 -11.70 -6.72 -1.73
C TYR A 479 -12.28 -8.06 -1.28
N PRO A 480 -11.83 -9.21 -1.82
CA PRO A 480 -12.24 -10.50 -1.29
C PRO A 480 -11.78 -10.70 0.15
N SER A 481 -10.58 -10.25 0.53
CA SER A 481 -10.11 -10.31 1.92
C SER A 481 -10.99 -9.48 2.87
N ILE A 482 -11.48 -8.31 2.44
CA ILE A 482 -12.46 -7.53 3.22
C ILE A 482 -13.74 -8.36 3.45
N ALA A 483 -14.30 -8.95 2.39
CA ALA A 483 -15.51 -9.76 2.51
C ALA A 483 -15.28 -10.99 3.39
N GLN A 484 -14.15 -11.67 3.23
CA GLN A 484 -13.74 -12.82 4.04
C GLN A 484 -13.57 -12.46 5.52
N LEU A 485 -12.92 -11.33 5.82
CA LEU A 485 -12.78 -10.82 7.18
C LEU A 485 -14.15 -10.56 7.80
N MET A 486 -15.03 -9.85 7.08
CA MET A 486 -16.36 -9.53 7.59
C MET A 486 -17.21 -10.79 7.80
N LEU A 487 -17.14 -11.78 6.89
CA LEU A 487 -17.85 -13.06 7.07
C LEU A 487 -17.34 -13.82 8.30
N MET A 488 -16.03 -13.88 8.49
CA MET A 488 -15.42 -14.52 9.66
C MET A 488 -15.77 -13.76 10.95
N TYR A 489 -15.71 -12.43 10.92
CA TYR A 489 -16.07 -11.58 12.04
C TYR A 489 -17.54 -11.77 12.44
N TYR A 490 -18.47 -11.82 11.47
CA TYR A 490 -19.87 -12.12 11.74
C TYR A 490 -20.12 -13.57 12.17
N SER A 491 -19.32 -14.53 11.71
CA SER A 491 -19.33 -15.90 12.26
C SER A 491 -18.95 -15.91 13.75
N LEU A 492 -17.94 -15.13 14.15
CA LEU A 492 -17.59 -14.93 15.56
C LEU A 492 -18.73 -14.27 16.35
N LEU A 493 -19.33 -13.20 15.82
CA LEU A 493 -20.48 -12.55 16.46
C LEU A 493 -21.66 -13.50 16.63
N ASN A 494 -21.91 -14.39 15.67
CA ASN A 494 -22.92 -15.42 15.79
C ASN A 494 -22.62 -16.43 16.90
N ALA A 495 -21.36 -16.87 17.01
CA ALA A 495 -20.94 -17.75 18.10
C ALA A 495 -21.14 -17.08 19.47
N LEU A 496 -20.76 -15.81 19.61
CA LEU A 496 -20.98 -15.01 20.81
C LEU A 496 -22.47 -14.74 21.09
N ALA A 497 -23.27 -14.51 20.04
CA ALA A 497 -24.72 -14.37 20.17
C ALA A 497 -25.34 -15.66 20.69
N LYS A 498 -24.92 -16.83 20.19
CA LYS A 498 -25.39 -18.14 20.66
C LYS A 498 -25.01 -18.38 22.13
N THR A 499 -23.80 -18.04 22.56
CA THR A 499 -23.38 -18.19 23.97
C THR A 499 -24.14 -17.25 24.89
N THR A 500 -24.43 -16.02 24.44
CA THR A 500 -25.23 -15.03 25.19
C THR A 500 -26.75 -15.21 25.01
N ARG A 501 -27.20 -16.23 24.26
CA ARG A 501 -28.60 -16.49 23.90
C ARG A 501 -29.31 -15.35 23.17
N ARG A 502 -28.54 -14.54 22.43
CA ARG A 502 -29.00 -13.42 21.59
C ARG A 502 -29.08 -13.84 20.12
N ARG A 503 -29.73 -13.01 19.30
CA ARG A 503 -29.75 -13.17 17.83
C ARG A 503 -28.75 -12.20 17.20
N MET A 504 -27.98 -12.69 16.24
CA MET A 504 -27.11 -11.86 15.42
C MET A 504 -27.95 -11.04 14.43
N THR A 505 -27.70 -9.74 14.33
CA THR A 505 -28.17 -8.91 13.22
C THR A 505 -27.09 -8.77 12.16
N ASP A 506 -27.46 -8.64 10.89
CA ASP A 506 -26.57 -8.46 9.75
C ASP A 506 -26.78 -7.12 9.02
N THR A 507 -27.52 -6.19 9.64
CA THR A 507 -27.87 -4.88 9.05
C THR A 507 -26.64 -4.07 8.63
N LEU A 508 -25.54 -4.17 9.39
CA LEU A 508 -24.32 -3.40 9.15
C LEU A 508 -23.27 -4.14 8.32
N PHE A 509 -23.55 -5.37 7.88
CA PHE A 509 -22.58 -6.20 7.17
C PHE A 509 -22.15 -5.55 5.85
N MET A 510 -23.10 -5.33 4.94
CA MET A 510 -22.80 -4.78 3.61
C MET A 510 -22.37 -3.32 3.68
N PRO A 511 -22.95 -2.45 4.52
CA PRO A 511 -22.41 -1.09 4.71
C PRO A 511 -20.94 -1.09 5.11
N SER A 512 -20.53 -2.00 6.01
CA SER A 512 -19.13 -2.10 6.45
C SER A 512 -18.21 -2.57 5.32
N VAL A 513 -18.62 -3.62 4.58
CA VAL A 513 -17.86 -4.11 3.41
C VAL A 513 -17.73 -3.01 2.35
N ALA A 514 -18.84 -2.39 1.98
CA ALA A 514 -18.88 -1.33 0.97
C ALA A 514 -18.00 -0.14 1.39
N PHE A 515 -18.09 0.29 2.65
CA PHE A 515 -17.29 1.40 3.16
C PHE A 515 -15.80 1.10 3.14
N LEU A 516 -15.37 -0.11 3.54
CA LEU A 516 -13.96 -0.52 3.46
C LEU A 516 -13.47 -0.60 2.00
N CYS A 517 -14.31 -1.11 1.09
CA CYS A 517 -13.99 -1.12 -0.35
C CYS A 517 -13.86 0.31 -0.91
N LEU A 518 -14.75 1.22 -0.52
CA LEU A 518 -14.73 2.63 -0.93
C LEU A 518 -13.50 3.37 -0.37
N ILE A 519 -13.13 3.12 0.89
CA ILE A 519 -11.88 3.64 1.47
C ILE A 519 -10.68 3.21 0.65
N HIS A 520 -10.64 1.94 0.23
CA HIS A 520 -9.53 1.46 -0.60
C HIS A 520 -9.57 2.04 -2.01
N TYR A 521 -10.75 2.17 -2.61
CA TYR A 521 -10.92 2.74 -3.95
C TYR A 521 -10.49 4.21 -4.01
N PHE A 522 -10.97 5.03 -3.07
CA PHE A 522 -10.64 6.46 -2.96
C PHE A 522 -9.38 6.74 -2.14
N ARG A 523 -8.47 5.76 -1.99
CA ARG A 523 -7.30 5.89 -1.09
C ARG A 523 -6.41 7.08 -1.44
N THR A 524 -6.27 7.40 -2.73
CA THR A 524 -5.43 8.49 -3.22
C THR A 524 -6.06 9.84 -2.88
N GLU A 525 -7.36 9.99 -3.14
CA GLU A 525 -8.13 11.21 -2.88
C GLU A 525 -8.33 11.44 -1.38
N LEU A 526 -8.50 10.37 -0.60
CA LEU A 526 -8.54 10.42 0.85
C LEU A 526 -7.17 10.87 1.38
N ALA A 527 -6.07 10.28 0.91
CA ALA A 527 -4.73 10.67 1.36
C ALA A 527 -4.35 12.11 0.97
N ALA A 528 -4.92 12.66 -0.12
CA ALA A 528 -4.78 14.07 -0.49
C ALA A 528 -5.76 15.01 0.26
N SER A 529 -6.71 14.45 1.01
CA SER A 529 -7.74 15.21 1.73
C SER A 529 -7.20 15.81 3.02
N PRO A 530 -7.62 17.04 3.40
CA PRO A 530 -7.32 17.64 4.71
C PRO A 530 -7.86 16.83 5.91
N VAL A 531 -8.68 15.80 5.67
CA VAL A 531 -9.21 14.95 6.75
C VAL A 531 -8.10 14.11 7.40
N TRP A 532 -7.05 13.77 6.66
CA TRP A 532 -5.97 12.90 7.13
C TRP A 532 -4.61 13.62 7.03
N ASN A 533 -4.50 14.80 7.66
CA ASN A 533 -3.40 15.79 7.66
C ASN A 533 -1.94 15.28 7.82
N ASP A 534 -1.71 13.98 7.96
CA ASP A 534 -0.41 13.37 8.21
C ASP A 534 0.27 12.80 6.95
N ILE A 535 -0.38 12.86 5.78
CA ILE A 535 0.09 12.20 4.55
C ILE A 535 -0.02 13.15 3.36
N ASP A 536 0.92 13.04 2.42
CA ASP A 536 0.97 13.80 1.17
C ASP A 536 0.31 13.09 -0.02
N GLY A 537 -0.50 12.06 0.26
CA GLY A 537 -1.00 11.13 -0.76
C GLY A 537 -0.25 9.80 -0.81
N ARG A 538 0.93 9.70 -0.19
CA ARG A 538 1.82 8.53 -0.27
C ARG A 538 2.26 8.05 1.10
N VAL A 539 2.27 6.73 1.28
CA VAL A 539 2.64 6.11 2.55
C VAL A 539 3.86 5.22 2.35
N SER A 540 4.97 5.54 3.00
CA SER A 540 6.18 4.72 2.90
C SER A 540 5.95 3.31 3.48
N THR A 541 6.64 2.31 2.94
CA THR A 541 6.64 0.96 3.50
C THR A 541 7.25 0.97 4.92
N LEU A 542 6.52 0.42 5.89
CA LEU A 542 6.96 0.28 7.29
C LEU A 542 7.07 -1.17 7.76
N VAL A 543 6.52 -2.10 6.98
CA VAL A 543 6.60 -3.53 7.24
C VAL A 543 7.08 -4.20 5.97
N PHE A 544 8.17 -4.95 6.05
CA PHE A 544 8.75 -5.63 4.89
C PHE A 544 8.23 -7.05 4.76
N SER A 545 8.27 -7.59 3.55
CA SER A 545 7.82 -8.94 3.25
C SER A 545 8.45 -10.01 4.16
N ASP A 546 9.76 -9.92 4.39
CA ASP A 546 10.51 -10.90 5.18
C ASP A 546 10.19 -10.82 6.67
N GLU A 547 9.84 -9.63 7.15
CA GLU A 547 9.38 -9.41 8.51
C GLU A 547 8.04 -10.13 8.72
N VAL A 548 7.07 -9.94 7.81
CA VAL A 548 5.77 -10.61 7.89
C VAL A 548 5.93 -12.12 7.86
N LYS A 549 6.86 -12.66 7.08
CA LYS A 549 7.09 -14.11 7.01
C LYS A 549 7.51 -14.70 8.36
N LYS A 550 8.29 -13.95 9.15
CA LYS A 550 8.77 -14.35 10.48
C LYS A 550 7.73 -14.15 11.59
N MET A 551 6.77 -13.25 11.39
CA MET A 551 5.74 -12.93 12.38
C MET A 551 4.66 -14.00 12.52
N THR A 552 4.09 -14.07 13.72
CA THR A 552 2.96 -14.90 14.08
C THR A 552 1.64 -14.14 13.93
N LEU A 553 0.52 -14.87 14.01
CA LEU A 553 -0.81 -14.25 13.96
C LEU A 553 -1.10 -13.40 15.20
N LEU A 554 -0.51 -13.76 16.34
CA LEU A 554 -0.64 -13.05 17.61
C LEU A 554 -0.10 -11.61 17.52
N ASP A 555 0.92 -11.39 16.71
CA ASP A 555 1.58 -10.09 16.58
C ASP A 555 0.65 -8.98 16.06
N TYR A 556 -0.41 -9.32 15.31
CA TYR A 556 -1.44 -8.34 14.89
C TYR A 556 -2.24 -7.77 16.06
N PHE A 557 -2.25 -8.43 17.22
CA PHE A 557 -3.07 -8.06 18.37
C PHE A 557 -2.25 -7.56 19.55
N VAL A 558 -1.01 -8.02 19.70
CA VAL A 558 -0.17 -7.69 20.88
C VAL A 558 0.98 -6.74 20.56
N SER A 559 1.32 -6.53 19.29
CA SER A 559 2.42 -5.66 18.86
C SER A 559 1.91 -4.45 18.06
N ASP A 560 2.83 -3.58 17.64
CA ASP A 560 2.53 -2.44 16.77
C ASP A 560 2.36 -2.83 15.28
N LEU A 561 2.36 -4.13 14.94
CA LEU A 561 2.29 -4.62 13.56
C LEU A 561 1.07 -4.11 12.80
N ALA A 562 -0.13 -4.20 13.38
CA ALA A 562 -1.36 -3.72 12.74
C ALA A 562 -1.29 -2.21 12.46
N TRP A 563 -0.67 -1.46 13.38
CA TRP A 563 -0.47 -0.03 13.27
C TRP A 563 0.54 0.34 12.17
N ARG A 564 1.66 -0.38 12.07
CA ARG A 564 2.65 -0.23 11.00
C ARG A 564 2.13 -0.68 9.64
N MET A 565 1.35 -1.76 9.58
CA MET A 565 0.68 -2.22 8.36
C MET A 565 -0.30 -1.19 7.80
N ASN A 566 -0.87 -0.35 8.66
CA ASN A 566 -1.70 0.79 8.30
C ASN A 566 -0.88 2.06 7.97
N GLY A 567 0.44 1.96 7.86
CA GLY A 567 1.30 3.09 7.54
C GLY A 567 1.40 4.13 8.65
N ARG A 568 1.01 3.79 9.88
CA ARG A 568 0.90 4.71 11.02
C ARG A 568 -0.03 5.92 10.76
N VAL A 569 -1.06 5.72 9.95
CA VAL A 569 -2.09 6.75 9.69
C VAL A 569 -3.19 6.67 10.75
N VAL A 570 -3.20 7.64 11.67
CA VAL A 570 -4.04 7.59 12.89
C VAL A 570 -5.52 7.47 12.53
N GLY A 571 -5.96 8.34 11.63
CA GLY A 571 -7.36 8.45 11.30
C GLY A 571 -7.93 7.24 10.56
N ILE A 572 -7.17 6.65 9.63
CA ILE A 572 -7.59 5.42 8.93
C ILE A 572 -7.64 4.24 9.89
N PHE A 573 -6.66 4.14 10.80
CA PHE A 573 -6.61 3.06 11.79
C PHE A 573 -7.82 3.08 12.72
N TRP A 574 -8.12 4.25 13.30
CA TRP A 574 -9.29 4.40 14.18
C TRP A 574 -10.61 4.26 13.45
N THR A 575 -10.69 4.67 12.18
CA THR A 575 -11.88 4.45 11.36
C THR A 575 -12.15 2.96 11.17
N LYS A 576 -11.13 2.17 10.86
CA LYS A 576 -11.25 0.70 10.75
C LYS A 576 -11.70 0.06 12.07
N LEU A 577 -11.10 0.48 13.19
CA LEU A 577 -11.51 0.02 14.52
C LEU A 577 -12.94 0.41 14.86
N ALA A 578 -13.36 1.64 14.52
CA ALA A 578 -14.72 2.11 14.74
C ALA A 578 -15.74 1.30 13.93
N ILE A 579 -15.45 0.97 12.66
CA ILE A 579 -16.32 0.08 11.86
C ILE A 579 -16.47 -1.27 12.58
N LEU A 580 -15.35 -1.91 12.95
CA LEU A 580 -15.40 -3.19 13.67
C LEU A 580 -16.19 -3.05 14.99
N GLY A 581 -15.99 -1.97 15.75
CA GLY A 581 -16.69 -1.71 17.01
C GLY A 581 -18.19 -1.47 16.85
N ILE A 582 -18.62 -0.70 15.84
CA ILE A 582 -20.04 -0.41 15.58
C ILE A 582 -20.81 -1.70 15.28
N ASN A 583 -20.18 -2.67 14.61
CA ASN A 583 -20.79 -3.97 14.36
C ASN A 583 -20.96 -4.84 15.64
N LEU A 584 -20.30 -4.50 16.76
CA LEU A 584 -20.55 -5.13 18.08
C LEU A 584 -21.79 -4.58 18.77
N LEU A 585 -22.20 -3.34 18.50
CA LEU A 585 -23.28 -2.66 19.23
C LEU A 585 -24.58 -3.46 19.26
N PRO A 586 -25.03 -4.10 18.16
CA PRO A 586 -26.25 -4.88 18.21
C PRO A 586 -26.15 -6.11 19.11
N LEU A 587 -24.95 -6.68 19.28
CA LEU A 587 -24.74 -7.77 20.21
C LEU A 587 -24.80 -7.29 21.66
N LEU A 588 -24.37 -6.06 21.94
CA LEU A 588 -24.36 -5.47 23.29
C LEU A 588 -25.74 -4.92 23.71
N MET A 589 -26.46 -4.30 22.78
CA MET A 589 -27.73 -3.59 23.00
C MET A 589 -28.99 -4.46 22.84
N ALA A 590 -28.90 -5.62 22.16
CA ALA A 590 -29.95 -6.64 22.18
C ALA A 590 -29.90 -7.45 23.47
#